data_AF-A0A0L6W060-F1
#
_entry.id   AF-A0A0L6W060-F1
#
_cell.length_a   1.000
_cell.length_b   1.000
_cell.length_c   1.000
_cell.angle_alpha   90.00
_cell.angle_beta   90.00
_cell.angle_gamma   90.00
#
_symmetry.space_group_name_H-M   'P 1'
#
loop_
_entity.id
_entity.type
_entity.pdbx_description
1 polymer ?
#
loop_
_entity_poly.entity_id
_entity_poly.type
_entity_poly.pdbx_seq_one_letter_code
_entity_poly.pdbx_strand_id
1 'polypeptide(L)'
;MRSYTQLTRHDGNAILFEVVEMGIISTLWEVPLHIHAEGLRGTGKTTIMRAARQIMPPIVRIKNCLYNCDPEKPHCPNHKHLSREEIEQLGTEIVPRPFLEISHSAKIGTIAGSIDLAKITNAANPEAALLPGIIPQAHRGIIFIDEINRLADTSPEITDVLLDLMGTKPGRVQIEETGLPLVEIPVQASVWAASNPDEEPGPLQEIRRQLSDRFDLVVEMGRSHNQESIAEILQQSEQRRLSKNRVSQETIEHNEKLQKEMERIAKKYETLQMPDYLRNYIARLYVKYNLESFRAIEAIQHAAVLHCALRQRDKVLVSDIVKVIPLALRHRVDMDTLTKIMNSSADKVPNDGTPPMSFANSVKKKEPGIFSSEPDRENELNYADGDKEVAQDTAGSLFSPLKNLFSRKDKGPKVEESDSIKAAPLNKAKKIHDLNLDELLNSEEDLK
;
A
#
# COMPACT_ATOMS: atom_id res chain seq x y z
N MET A 1 -22.06 2.51 -5.68
CA MET A 1 -20.60 2.25 -5.83
C MET A 1 -20.39 1.57 -7.17
N ARG A 2 -19.27 1.81 -7.88
CA ARG A 2 -18.98 1.08 -9.14
C ARG A 2 -18.90 -0.42 -8.86
N SER A 3 -19.35 -1.28 -9.77
CA SER A 3 -19.09 -2.70 -9.64
C SER A 3 -17.63 -3.01 -9.93
N TYR A 4 -17.02 -3.93 -9.19
CA TYR A 4 -15.62 -4.30 -9.38
C TYR A 4 -15.34 -4.76 -10.82
N THR A 5 -16.22 -5.60 -11.35
CA THR A 5 -16.16 -6.13 -12.73
C THR A 5 -16.40 -5.09 -13.81
N GLN A 6 -17.00 -3.94 -13.48
CA GLN A 6 -17.23 -2.84 -14.42
C GLN A 6 -16.12 -1.81 -14.43
N LEU A 7 -15.14 -1.88 -13.53
CA LEU A 7 -14.06 -0.91 -13.51
C LEU A 7 -13.11 -1.14 -14.69
N THR A 8 -12.87 -0.09 -15.47
CA THR A 8 -11.87 -0.12 -16.54
C THR A 8 -10.47 -0.41 -15.98
N ARG A 9 -9.87 -1.50 -16.45
CA ARG A 9 -8.46 -1.83 -16.22
C ARG A 9 -7.63 -1.18 -17.32
N HIS A 10 -6.58 -0.47 -16.91
CA HIS A 10 -5.62 0.14 -17.82
C HIS A 10 -4.20 0.01 -17.24
N ASP A 11 -3.20 0.35 -18.04
CA ASP A 11 -1.77 0.31 -17.69
C ASP A 11 -1.44 0.89 -16.30
N GLY A 12 -1.96 2.07 -15.97
CA GLY A 12 -1.73 2.75 -14.69
C GLY A 12 -2.43 2.15 -13.47
N ASN A 13 -3.37 1.21 -13.61
CA ASN A 13 -4.10 0.63 -12.46
C ASN A 13 -4.15 -0.90 -12.43
N ALA A 14 -3.75 -1.60 -13.50
CA ALA A 14 -3.88 -3.05 -13.62
C ALA A 14 -3.20 -3.81 -12.48
N ILE A 15 -2.04 -3.34 -12.02
CA ILE A 15 -1.30 -3.95 -10.91
C ILE A 15 -2.12 -3.91 -9.62
N LEU A 16 -2.87 -2.83 -9.35
CA LEU A 16 -3.70 -2.76 -8.15
C LEU A 16 -4.83 -3.78 -8.18
N PHE A 17 -5.41 -4.06 -9.35
CA PHE A 17 -6.40 -5.15 -9.46
C PHE A 17 -5.78 -6.50 -9.10
N GLU A 18 -4.62 -6.82 -9.68
CA GLU A 18 -3.91 -8.07 -9.38
C GLU A 18 -3.59 -8.20 -7.89
N VAL A 19 -3.08 -7.14 -7.26
CA VAL A 19 -2.73 -7.12 -5.84
C VAL A 19 -3.96 -7.20 -4.94
N VAL A 20 -5.07 -6.55 -5.31
CA VAL A 20 -6.36 -6.67 -4.60
C VAL A 20 -6.91 -8.08 -4.68
N GLU A 21 -6.86 -8.73 -5.85
CA GLU A 21 -7.27 -10.13 -6.03
C GLU A 21 -6.39 -11.08 -5.20
N MET A 22 -5.06 -10.86 -5.20
CA MET A 22 -4.13 -11.57 -4.31
C MET A 22 -4.49 -11.36 -2.84
N GLY A 23 -4.86 -10.14 -2.43
CA GLY A 23 -5.29 -9.84 -1.07
C GLY A 23 -6.59 -10.54 -0.67
N ILE A 24 -7.54 -10.68 -1.60
CA ILE A 24 -8.75 -11.48 -1.37
C ILE A 24 -8.38 -12.94 -1.16
N ILE A 25 -7.60 -13.53 -2.06
CA ILE A 25 -7.14 -14.93 -1.98
C ILE A 25 -6.44 -15.18 -0.63
N SER A 26 -5.54 -14.29 -0.23
CA SER A 26 -4.83 -14.35 1.05
C SER A 26 -5.78 -14.30 2.25
N THR A 27 -6.77 -13.41 2.20
CA THR A 27 -7.78 -13.24 3.27
C THR A 27 -8.72 -14.44 3.39
N LEU A 28 -9.01 -15.13 2.27
CA LEU A 28 -9.76 -16.39 2.28
C LEU A 28 -9.02 -17.52 3.00
N TRP A 29 -7.69 -17.44 3.07
CA TRP A 29 -6.84 -18.39 3.79
C TRP A 29 -6.36 -17.87 5.15
N GLU A 30 -6.98 -16.81 5.66
CA GLU A 30 -6.71 -16.22 6.98
C GLU A 30 -5.25 -15.79 7.20
N VAL A 31 -4.50 -15.54 6.10
CA VAL A 31 -3.17 -14.94 6.12
C VAL A 31 -3.31 -13.48 5.69
N PRO A 32 -3.07 -12.49 6.55
CA PRO A 32 -3.16 -11.09 6.17
C PRO A 32 -2.13 -10.72 5.08
N LEU A 33 -2.61 -9.98 4.07
CA LEU A 33 -1.77 -9.31 3.08
C LEU A 33 -2.04 -7.81 3.16
N HIS A 34 -1.11 -7.08 3.75
CA HIS A 34 -1.19 -5.63 3.91
C HIS A 34 -0.78 -4.95 2.61
N ILE A 35 -1.67 -4.11 2.07
CA ILE A 35 -1.50 -3.46 0.76
C ILE A 35 -1.58 -1.96 0.96
N HIS A 36 -0.65 -1.22 0.35
CA HIS A 36 -0.71 0.23 0.30
C HIS A 36 -0.66 0.70 -1.16
N ALA A 37 -1.67 1.45 -1.59
CA ALA A 37 -1.74 2.04 -2.92
C ALA A 37 -1.38 3.54 -2.84
N GLU A 38 -0.29 3.93 -3.48
CA GLU A 38 0.17 5.33 -3.53
C GLU A 38 -0.02 5.92 -4.93
N GLY A 39 -0.31 7.21 -5.00
CA GLY A 39 -0.28 7.96 -6.26
C GLY A 39 -1.26 9.13 -6.26
N LEU A 40 -1.35 9.81 -7.41
CA LEU A 40 -2.12 11.05 -7.55
C LEU A 40 -3.61 10.90 -7.25
N ARG A 41 -4.27 12.01 -6.89
CA ARG A 41 -5.74 12.09 -6.85
C ARG A 41 -6.34 11.69 -8.21
N GLY A 42 -7.48 11.02 -8.18
CA GLY A 42 -8.23 10.64 -9.38
C GLY A 42 -7.74 9.38 -10.10
N THR A 43 -6.69 8.69 -9.63
CA THR A 43 -6.21 7.42 -10.23
C THR A 43 -7.06 6.18 -9.89
N GLY A 44 -8.16 6.36 -9.14
CA GLY A 44 -9.13 5.29 -8.86
C GLY A 44 -8.78 4.34 -7.72
N LYS A 45 -7.71 4.59 -6.95
CA LYS A 45 -7.21 3.74 -5.84
C LYS A 45 -8.33 3.28 -4.89
N THR A 46 -9.00 4.25 -4.28
CA THR A 46 -10.07 4.01 -3.30
C THR A 46 -11.29 3.36 -3.94
N THR A 47 -11.58 3.70 -5.21
CA THR A 47 -12.68 3.09 -5.98
C THR A 47 -12.44 1.59 -6.19
N ILE A 48 -11.23 1.19 -6.59
CA ILE A 48 -10.86 -0.21 -6.83
C ILE A 48 -10.91 -1.01 -5.52
N MET A 49 -10.26 -0.51 -4.47
CA MET A 49 -10.18 -1.20 -3.18
C MET A 49 -11.56 -1.35 -2.52
N ARG A 50 -12.40 -0.31 -2.54
CA ARG A 50 -13.78 -0.40 -2.02
C ARG A 50 -14.64 -1.36 -2.85
N ALA A 51 -14.52 -1.33 -4.19
CA ALA A 51 -15.28 -2.21 -5.08
C ALA A 51 -15.01 -3.70 -4.81
N ALA A 52 -13.82 -4.04 -4.31
CA ALA A 52 -13.44 -5.41 -3.97
C ALA A 52 -14.40 -6.08 -2.99
N ARG A 53 -15.08 -5.32 -2.11
CA ARG A 53 -16.11 -5.84 -1.19
C ARG A 53 -17.19 -6.67 -1.90
N GLN A 54 -17.49 -6.36 -3.16
CA GLN A 54 -18.55 -7.02 -3.93
C GLN A 54 -18.15 -8.41 -4.45
N ILE A 55 -16.85 -8.71 -4.49
CA ILE A 55 -16.32 -9.97 -5.01
C ILE A 55 -15.72 -10.85 -3.90
N MET A 56 -15.82 -10.42 -2.64
CA MET A 56 -15.38 -11.19 -1.49
C MET A 56 -16.41 -12.26 -1.11
N PRO A 57 -16.03 -13.53 -1.00
CA PRO A 57 -16.87 -14.57 -0.43
C PRO A 57 -17.34 -14.22 0.99
N PRO A 58 -18.62 -14.46 1.32
CA PRO A 58 -19.15 -14.26 2.66
C PRO A 58 -18.48 -15.19 3.68
N ILE A 59 -18.70 -14.93 4.96
CA ILE A 59 -18.22 -15.78 6.06
C ILE A 59 -19.39 -16.37 6.83
N VAL A 60 -19.19 -17.57 7.36
CA VAL A 60 -20.04 -18.13 8.40
C VAL A 60 -19.48 -17.66 9.75
N ARG A 61 -20.35 -17.13 10.61
CA ARG A 61 -20.00 -16.73 11.97
C ARG A 61 -21.02 -17.23 12.98
N ILE A 62 -20.62 -17.29 14.25
CA ILE A 62 -21.55 -17.47 15.38
C ILE A 62 -22.56 -16.33 15.36
N LYS A 63 -23.85 -16.66 15.48
CA LYS A 63 -24.95 -15.71 15.36
C LYS A 63 -24.77 -14.51 16.30
N ASN A 64 -24.94 -13.29 15.78
CA ASN A 64 -24.79 -12.02 16.51
C ASN A 64 -23.38 -11.77 17.11
N CYS A 65 -22.35 -12.53 16.72
CA CYS A 65 -21.00 -12.28 17.20
C CYS A 65 -20.42 -11.00 16.57
N LEU A 66 -20.13 -9.99 17.39
CA LEU A 66 -19.49 -8.75 16.96
C LEU A 66 -18.05 -8.94 16.44
N TYR A 67 -17.37 -9.98 16.90
CA TYR A 67 -15.98 -10.30 16.54
C TYR A 67 -15.88 -11.21 15.31
N ASN A 68 -17.00 -11.62 14.70
CA ASN A 68 -17.01 -12.54 13.55
C ASN A 68 -16.31 -13.90 13.82
N CYS A 69 -16.49 -14.43 15.04
CA CYS A 69 -15.93 -15.72 15.46
C CYS A 69 -16.36 -16.86 14.52
N ASP A 70 -15.39 -17.65 14.06
CA ASP A 70 -15.62 -18.90 13.34
C ASP A 70 -16.22 -19.93 14.31
N PRO A 71 -17.34 -20.60 13.96
CA PRO A 71 -17.94 -21.64 14.80
C PRO A 71 -16.98 -22.78 15.15
N GLU A 72 -16.03 -23.12 14.28
CA GLU A 72 -15.04 -24.20 14.52
C GLU A 72 -13.84 -23.72 15.35
N LYS A 73 -13.54 -22.41 15.32
CA LYS A 73 -12.38 -21.80 15.96
C LYS A 73 -12.76 -20.45 16.60
N PRO A 74 -13.57 -20.46 17.67
CA PRO A 74 -13.95 -19.22 18.36
C PRO A 74 -12.72 -18.59 19.03
N HIS A 75 -12.44 -17.31 18.73
CA HIS A 75 -11.27 -16.60 19.27
C HIS A 75 -11.63 -15.50 20.29
N CYS A 76 -12.85 -14.98 20.22
CA CYS A 76 -13.29 -13.79 20.94
C CYS A 76 -13.53 -14.09 22.43
N PRO A 77 -13.43 -13.07 23.31
CA PRO A 77 -13.61 -13.24 24.76
C PRO A 77 -14.90 -13.96 25.16
N ASN A 78 -15.98 -13.75 24.39
CA ASN A 78 -17.31 -14.30 24.68
C ASN A 78 -17.47 -15.77 24.26
N HIS A 79 -16.69 -16.27 23.30
CA HIS A 79 -16.91 -17.59 22.71
C HIS A 79 -15.71 -18.55 22.84
N LYS A 80 -14.51 -18.04 23.16
CA LYS A 80 -13.27 -18.85 23.22
C LYS A 80 -13.29 -20.01 24.23
N HIS A 81 -14.20 -19.96 25.21
CA HIS A 81 -14.34 -20.97 26.26
C HIS A 81 -15.60 -21.83 26.12
N LEU A 82 -16.43 -21.58 25.09
CA LEU A 82 -17.63 -22.36 24.85
C LEU A 82 -17.29 -23.70 24.21
N SER A 83 -18.02 -24.72 24.60
CA SER A 83 -18.03 -26.03 23.96
C SER A 83 -18.75 -25.98 22.60
N ARG A 84 -18.54 -27.02 21.77
CA ARG A 84 -19.21 -27.14 20.47
C ARG A 84 -20.73 -27.17 20.60
N GLU A 85 -21.25 -27.88 21.61
CA GLU A 85 -22.70 -27.97 21.86
C GLU A 85 -23.31 -26.60 22.19
N GLU A 86 -22.62 -25.78 22.99
CA GLU A 86 -23.06 -24.41 23.31
C GLU A 86 -23.04 -23.51 22.07
N ILE A 87 -22.03 -23.64 21.20
CA ILE A 87 -21.95 -22.89 19.94
C ILE A 87 -23.07 -23.29 18.98
N GLU A 88 -23.38 -24.59 18.88
CA GLU A 88 -24.50 -25.09 18.07
C GLU A 88 -25.84 -24.53 18.56
N GLN A 89 -26.03 -24.38 19.87
CA GLN A 89 -27.24 -23.77 20.45
C GLN A 89 -27.37 -22.29 20.13
N LEU A 90 -26.26 -21.52 20.08
CA LEU A 90 -26.26 -20.13 19.65
C LEU A 90 -26.64 -20.00 18.16
N GLY A 91 -26.30 -21.02 17.37
CA GLY A 91 -26.50 -21.07 15.94
C GLY A 91 -25.51 -20.21 15.15
N THR A 92 -25.58 -20.33 13.83
CA THR A 92 -24.68 -19.65 12.90
C THR A 92 -25.44 -18.81 11.89
N GLU A 93 -24.79 -17.80 11.34
CA GLU A 93 -25.32 -16.99 10.25
C GLU A 93 -24.26 -16.74 9.17
N ILE A 94 -24.72 -16.53 7.94
CA ILE A 94 -23.87 -16.13 6.82
C ILE A 94 -23.94 -14.61 6.69
N VAL A 95 -22.80 -13.94 6.77
CA VAL A 95 -22.71 -12.49 6.62
C VAL A 95 -21.69 -12.11 5.54
N PRO A 96 -21.84 -10.93 4.91
CA PRO A 96 -20.78 -10.39 4.06
C PRO A 96 -19.47 -10.34 4.83
N ARG A 97 -18.36 -10.65 4.15
CA ARG A 97 -17.03 -10.56 4.76
C ARG A 97 -16.78 -9.14 5.29
N PRO A 98 -16.24 -8.99 6.52
CA PRO A 98 -16.00 -7.68 7.09
C PRO A 98 -15.09 -6.84 6.20
N PHE A 99 -15.55 -5.65 5.86
CA PHE A 99 -14.78 -4.62 5.18
C PHE A 99 -15.11 -3.30 5.88
N LEU A 100 -14.25 -2.91 6.81
CA LEU A 100 -14.47 -1.76 7.69
C LEU A 100 -13.48 -0.65 7.35
N GLU A 101 -13.91 0.60 7.42
CA GLU A 101 -13.08 1.76 7.08
C GLU A 101 -12.68 2.53 8.33
N ILE A 102 -11.41 2.93 8.41
CA ILE A 102 -10.90 3.84 9.44
C ILE A 102 -10.71 5.22 8.81
N SER A 103 -11.36 6.22 9.39
CA SER A 103 -11.13 7.63 9.06
C SER A 103 -9.84 8.12 9.71
N HIS A 104 -9.12 9.05 9.05
CA HIS A 104 -7.99 9.76 9.66
C HIS A 104 -8.38 10.60 10.90
N SER A 105 -9.69 10.84 11.10
CA SER A 105 -10.24 11.54 12.27
C SER A 105 -10.85 10.60 13.32
N ALA A 106 -10.65 9.29 13.17
CA ALA A 106 -11.17 8.33 14.14
C ALA A 106 -10.50 8.51 15.51
N LYS A 107 -11.18 8.08 16.58
CA LYS A 107 -10.64 8.07 17.94
C LYS A 107 -10.19 6.66 18.29
N ILE A 108 -9.18 6.55 19.16
CA ILE A 108 -8.63 5.28 19.62
C ILE A 108 -9.70 4.28 20.09
N GLY A 109 -10.69 4.73 20.87
CA GLY A 109 -11.78 3.88 21.36
C GLY A 109 -12.71 3.35 20.26
N THR A 110 -12.84 4.06 19.14
CA THR A 110 -13.58 3.56 17.96
C THR A 110 -12.79 2.47 17.23
N ILE A 111 -11.46 2.48 17.33
CA ILE A 111 -10.57 1.58 16.59
C ILE A 111 -10.26 0.31 17.38
N ALA A 112 -9.71 0.46 18.58
CA ALA A 112 -9.35 -0.66 19.45
C ALA A 112 -10.59 -1.22 20.17
N GLY A 113 -11.44 -0.32 20.67
CA GLY A 113 -12.59 -0.64 21.51
C GLY A 113 -12.59 0.25 22.74
N SER A 114 -13.70 0.20 23.48
CA SER A 114 -13.88 1.00 24.70
C SER A 114 -14.61 0.20 25.76
N ILE A 115 -14.59 0.69 26.99
CA ILE A 115 -15.41 0.17 28.06
C ILE A 115 -16.91 0.40 27.75
N ASP A 116 -17.74 -0.60 28.02
CA ASP A 116 -19.20 -0.50 27.96
C ASP A 116 -19.75 0.18 29.23
N LEU A 117 -19.90 1.50 29.16
CA LEU A 117 -20.42 2.29 30.27
C LEU A 117 -21.84 1.87 30.67
N ALA A 118 -22.67 1.41 29.73
CA ALA A 118 -24.05 1.03 30.02
C ALA A 118 -24.11 -0.25 30.87
N LYS A 119 -23.19 -1.20 30.63
CA LYS A 119 -23.09 -2.42 31.45
C LYS A 119 -22.46 -2.15 32.81
N ILE A 120 -21.44 -1.29 32.89
CA ILE A 120 -20.81 -0.95 34.17
C ILE A 120 -21.77 -0.21 35.10
N THR A 121 -22.57 0.71 34.55
CA THR A 121 -23.50 1.53 35.34
C THR A 121 -24.85 0.86 35.57
N ASN A 122 -25.03 -0.39 35.13
CA ASN A 122 -26.28 -1.11 35.32
C ASN A 122 -26.50 -1.43 36.81
N ALA A 123 -27.56 -0.85 37.39
CA ALA A 123 -27.87 -0.98 38.81
C ALA A 123 -28.24 -2.42 39.23
N ALA A 124 -28.74 -3.25 38.31
CA ALA A 124 -29.16 -4.62 38.62
C ALA A 124 -28.00 -5.62 38.51
N ASN A 125 -27.11 -5.44 37.54
CA ASN A 125 -25.96 -6.31 37.31
C ASN A 125 -24.80 -5.51 36.70
N PRO A 126 -23.99 -4.82 37.52
CA PRO A 126 -22.85 -4.06 37.03
C PRO A 126 -21.77 -5.02 36.55
N GLU A 127 -21.40 -4.91 35.27
CA GLU A 127 -20.41 -5.79 34.64
C GLU A 127 -19.38 -4.97 33.86
N ALA A 128 -18.09 -5.23 34.12
CA ALA A 128 -17.02 -4.69 33.30
C ALA A 128 -16.98 -5.42 31.96
N ALA A 129 -17.43 -4.74 30.91
CA ALA A 129 -17.49 -5.28 29.56
C ALA A 129 -16.82 -4.32 28.56
N LEU A 130 -16.36 -4.88 27.44
CA LEU A 130 -15.77 -4.13 26.35
C LEU A 130 -16.71 -4.09 25.15
N LEU A 131 -16.82 -2.91 24.55
CA LEU A 131 -17.38 -2.71 23.21
C LEU A 131 -16.23 -2.83 22.20
N PRO A 132 -16.28 -3.81 21.28
CA PRO A 132 -15.21 -3.97 20.31
C PRO A 132 -15.15 -2.78 19.35
N GLY A 133 -13.95 -2.29 19.08
CA GLY A 133 -13.73 -1.28 18.04
C GLY A 133 -13.75 -1.87 16.63
N ILE A 134 -13.35 -1.06 15.64
CA ILE A 134 -13.26 -1.47 14.24
C ILE A 134 -12.30 -2.65 14.06
N ILE A 135 -11.15 -2.66 14.72
CA ILE A 135 -10.14 -3.71 14.49
C ILE A 135 -10.65 -5.10 14.94
N PRO A 136 -11.15 -5.29 16.19
CA PRO A 136 -11.73 -6.58 16.57
C PRO A 136 -12.92 -7.00 15.70
N GLN A 137 -13.73 -6.04 15.24
CA GLN A 137 -14.85 -6.30 14.33
C GLN A 137 -14.41 -6.64 12.89
N ALA A 138 -13.16 -6.37 12.50
CA ALA A 138 -12.65 -6.65 11.17
C ALA A 138 -12.02 -8.05 11.03
N HIS A 139 -12.03 -8.87 12.09
CA HIS A 139 -11.48 -10.22 12.08
C HIS A 139 -12.05 -11.06 10.91
N ARG A 140 -11.18 -11.79 10.20
CA ARG A 140 -11.40 -12.53 8.94
C ARG A 140 -11.77 -11.64 7.74
N GLY A 141 -11.47 -10.36 7.82
CA GLY A 141 -11.83 -9.36 6.82
C GLY A 141 -10.70 -8.39 6.49
N ILE A 142 -11.11 -7.20 6.05
CA ILE A 142 -10.22 -6.12 5.62
C ILE A 142 -10.55 -4.84 6.38
N ILE A 143 -9.49 -4.14 6.76
CA ILE A 143 -9.53 -2.79 7.29
C ILE A 143 -9.01 -1.87 6.19
N PHE A 144 -9.84 -0.94 5.73
CA PHE A 144 -9.49 0.03 4.72
C PHE A 144 -9.20 1.39 5.34
N ILE A 145 -8.11 2.03 4.94
CA ILE A 145 -7.69 3.35 5.43
C ILE A 145 -7.45 4.26 4.23
N ASP A 146 -8.27 5.30 4.12
CA ASP A 146 -8.04 6.37 3.15
C ASP A 146 -7.10 7.41 3.77
N GLU A 147 -6.18 7.94 2.97
CA GLU A 147 -5.17 8.91 3.42
C GLU A 147 -4.33 8.42 4.63
N ILE A 148 -3.73 7.22 4.52
CA ILE A 148 -2.93 6.61 5.61
C ILE A 148 -1.77 7.49 6.10
N ASN A 149 -1.20 8.29 5.21
CA ASN A 149 -0.15 9.26 5.54
C ASN A 149 -0.66 10.35 6.48
N ARG A 150 -1.88 10.84 6.28
CA ARG A 150 -2.51 11.82 7.17
C ARG A 150 -2.86 11.22 8.50
N LEU A 151 -3.39 9.99 8.53
CA LEU A 151 -3.63 9.26 9.78
C LEU A 151 -2.34 9.09 10.58
N ALA A 152 -1.24 8.74 9.90
CA ALA A 152 0.07 8.54 10.53
C ALA A 152 0.65 9.82 11.15
N ASP A 153 0.33 10.97 10.55
CA ASP A 153 0.74 12.29 11.03
C ASP A 153 -0.14 12.81 12.17
N THR A 154 -1.46 12.68 12.05
CA THR A 154 -2.40 13.30 12.99
C THR A 154 -2.76 12.43 14.20
N SER A 155 -2.58 11.11 14.11
CA SER A 155 -3.01 10.14 15.15
C SER A 155 -1.93 9.09 15.43
N PRO A 156 -0.84 9.45 16.15
CA PRO A 156 0.22 8.51 16.50
C PRO A 156 -0.27 7.28 17.26
N GLU A 157 -1.27 7.43 18.12
CA GLU A 157 -1.81 6.33 18.93
C GLU A 157 -2.52 5.27 18.07
N ILE A 158 -3.26 5.70 17.05
CA ILE A 158 -3.88 4.77 16.10
C ILE A 158 -2.80 4.07 15.26
N THR A 159 -1.75 4.80 14.91
CA THR A 159 -0.60 4.25 14.19
C THR A 159 0.07 3.13 14.98
N ASP A 160 0.26 3.31 16.28
CA ASP A 160 0.87 2.30 17.14
C ASP A 160 -0.03 1.05 17.24
N VAL A 161 -1.35 1.21 17.34
CA VAL A 161 -2.28 0.06 17.27
C VAL A 161 -2.21 -0.66 15.91
N LEU A 162 -2.07 0.07 14.80
CA LEU A 162 -1.87 -0.54 13.48
C LEU A 162 -0.53 -1.28 13.39
N LEU A 163 0.53 -0.75 14.01
CA LEU A 163 1.84 -1.41 14.07
C LEU A 163 1.76 -2.76 14.80
N ASP A 164 0.97 -2.85 15.87
CA ASP A 164 0.74 -4.08 16.62
C ASP A 164 -0.11 -5.08 15.83
N LEU A 165 -1.19 -4.59 15.20
CA LEU A 165 -2.04 -5.41 14.33
C LEU A 165 -1.25 -6.00 13.14
N MET A 166 -0.43 -5.18 12.48
CA MET A 166 0.39 -5.57 11.33
C MET A 166 1.74 -6.19 11.75
N GLY A 167 1.99 -6.26 13.06
CA GLY A 167 3.23 -6.74 13.65
C GLY A 167 3.42 -8.24 13.46
N THR A 168 2.32 -8.98 13.53
CA THR A 168 2.27 -10.45 13.53
C THR A 168 1.16 -10.94 12.61
N LYS A 169 1.21 -12.20 12.18
CA LYS A 169 0.19 -12.85 11.35
C LYS A 169 -0.18 -14.17 12.02
N PRO A 170 -1.26 -14.25 12.82
CA PRO A 170 -2.28 -13.22 13.07
C PRO A 170 -1.79 -12.03 13.88
N GLY A 171 -2.44 -10.88 13.70
CA GLY A 171 -2.21 -9.67 14.49
C GLY A 171 -2.90 -9.73 15.84
N ARG A 172 -2.76 -8.68 16.65
CA ARG A 172 -3.47 -8.55 17.93
C ARG A 172 -3.85 -7.11 18.23
N VAL A 173 -4.89 -6.95 19.05
CA VAL A 173 -5.23 -5.70 19.72
C VAL A 173 -5.15 -5.92 21.21
N GLN A 174 -4.47 -5.01 21.90
CA GLN A 174 -4.37 -4.98 23.36
C GLN A 174 -5.15 -3.77 23.87
N ILE A 175 -6.00 -4.00 24.87
CA ILE A 175 -6.78 -2.96 25.53
C ILE A 175 -6.38 -2.98 27.01
N GLU A 176 -5.76 -1.89 27.45
CA GLU A 176 -5.35 -1.65 28.83
C GLU A 176 -6.14 -0.47 29.39
N GLU A 177 -6.91 -0.72 30.43
CA GLU A 177 -7.72 0.28 31.11
C GLU A 177 -7.45 0.23 32.61
N THR A 178 -7.40 1.40 33.25
CA THR A 178 -6.99 1.50 34.65
C THR A 178 -7.95 0.73 35.55
N GLY A 179 -7.42 -0.20 36.34
CA GLY A 179 -8.21 -1.03 37.26
C GLY A 179 -8.90 -2.23 36.60
N LEU A 180 -8.66 -2.48 35.32
CA LEU A 180 -9.14 -3.66 34.59
C LEU A 180 -7.97 -4.56 34.14
N PRO A 181 -8.18 -5.88 33.99
CA PRO A 181 -7.15 -6.75 33.45
C PRO A 181 -6.87 -6.41 31.99
N LEU A 182 -5.62 -6.60 31.55
CA LEU A 182 -5.23 -6.51 30.14
C LEU A 182 -6.08 -7.50 29.32
N VAL A 183 -6.69 -6.99 28.25
CA VAL A 183 -7.41 -7.80 27.27
C VAL A 183 -6.64 -7.82 25.96
N GLU A 184 -6.21 -9.02 25.55
CA GLU A 184 -5.59 -9.26 24.25
C GLU A 184 -6.53 -10.05 23.35
N ILE A 185 -6.77 -9.55 22.13
CA ILE A 185 -7.65 -10.16 21.15
C ILE A 185 -6.84 -10.41 19.85
N PRO A 186 -6.68 -11.67 19.42
CA PRO A 186 -6.04 -11.95 18.13
C PRO A 186 -6.96 -11.56 16.98
N VAL A 187 -6.44 -10.84 15.98
CA VAL A 187 -7.18 -10.33 14.84
C VAL A 187 -6.49 -10.73 13.54
N GLN A 188 -7.19 -11.50 12.71
CA GLN A 188 -6.78 -11.85 11.35
C GLN A 188 -7.45 -10.89 10.37
N ALA A 189 -6.87 -9.71 10.17
CA ALA A 189 -7.39 -8.73 9.22
C ALA A 189 -6.27 -8.16 8.35
N SER A 190 -6.53 -8.05 7.05
CA SER A 190 -5.64 -7.36 6.13
C SER A 190 -5.85 -5.85 6.22
N VAL A 191 -4.76 -5.07 6.24
CA VAL A 191 -4.84 -3.60 6.22
C VAL A 191 -4.58 -3.12 4.81
N TRP A 192 -5.57 -2.46 4.22
CA TRP A 192 -5.55 -1.91 2.88
C TRP A 192 -5.57 -0.40 2.96
N ALA A 193 -4.56 0.26 2.44
CA ALA A 193 -4.39 1.69 2.58
C ALA A 193 -4.26 2.38 1.23
N ALA A 194 -4.70 3.64 1.17
CA ALA A 194 -4.41 4.54 0.06
C ALA A 194 -3.75 5.83 0.57
N SER A 195 -2.84 6.41 -0.21
CA SER A 195 -2.32 7.76 0.04
C SER A 195 -2.00 8.51 -1.25
N ASN A 196 -1.90 9.83 -1.15
CA ASN A 196 -1.26 10.66 -2.17
C ASN A 196 0.06 11.21 -1.60
N PRO A 197 1.24 10.78 -2.10
CA PRO A 197 2.52 11.24 -1.58
C PRO A 197 2.83 12.70 -1.93
N ASP A 198 2.17 13.28 -2.94
CA ASP A 198 2.39 14.67 -3.38
C ASP A 198 1.66 15.72 -2.52
N GLU A 199 0.85 15.27 -1.56
CA GLU A 199 0.12 16.13 -0.63
C GLU A 199 0.74 16.07 0.75
N GLU A 200 0.62 17.16 1.52
CA GLU A 200 0.99 17.15 2.94
C GLU A 200 0.25 16.03 3.69
N PRO A 201 0.98 15.17 4.42
CA PRO A 201 2.31 15.39 5.00
C PRO A 201 3.47 14.79 4.18
N GLY A 202 3.20 14.36 2.94
CA GLY A 202 4.16 13.70 2.06
C GLY A 202 4.00 12.18 2.01
N PRO A 203 5.04 11.46 1.58
CA PRO A 203 5.01 10.00 1.47
C PRO A 203 5.11 9.31 2.84
N LEU A 204 4.43 8.16 2.99
CA LEU A 204 4.31 7.46 4.28
C LEU A 204 5.67 7.03 4.84
N GLN A 205 6.61 6.65 3.99
CA GLN A 205 7.96 6.24 4.40
C GLN A 205 8.77 7.38 5.04
N GLU A 206 8.48 8.64 4.71
CA GLU A 206 9.13 9.81 5.33
C GLU A 206 8.45 10.18 6.64
N ILE A 207 7.12 10.09 6.71
CA ILE A 207 6.33 10.42 7.90
C ILE A 207 6.51 9.36 9.00
N ARG A 208 6.36 8.08 8.65
CA ARG A 208 6.41 6.96 9.61
C ARG A 208 6.96 5.70 8.95
N ARG A 209 8.29 5.67 8.74
CA ARG A 209 9.02 4.53 8.15
C ARG A 209 8.64 3.17 8.73
N GLN A 210 8.42 3.09 10.04
CA GLN A 210 8.02 1.86 10.73
C GLN A 210 6.68 1.30 10.24
N LEU A 211 5.69 2.17 10.01
CA LEU A 211 4.38 1.78 9.50
C LEU A 211 4.46 1.40 8.01
N SER A 212 5.24 2.16 7.23
CA SER A 212 5.51 1.84 5.82
C SER A 212 6.10 0.44 5.65
N ASP A 213 7.12 0.05 6.45
CA ASP A 213 7.72 -1.30 6.40
C ASP A 213 6.76 -2.43 6.76
N ARG A 214 5.62 -2.12 7.42
CA ARG A 214 4.61 -3.11 7.79
C ARG A 214 3.66 -3.48 6.65
N PHE A 215 3.64 -2.71 5.57
CA PHE A 215 2.95 -3.13 4.36
C PHE A 215 3.73 -4.24 3.65
N ASP A 216 3.03 -5.27 3.17
CA ASP A 216 3.66 -6.33 2.39
C ASP A 216 3.99 -5.82 0.99
N LEU A 217 3.04 -5.10 0.39
CA LEU A 217 3.10 -4.61 -0.98
C LEU A 217 2.68 -3.14 -1.06
N VAL A 218 3.50 -2.35 -1.76
CA VAL A 218 3.18 -0.97 -2.15
C VAL A 218 3.00 -0.91 -3.65
N VAL A 219 1.85 -0.39 -4.09
CA VAL A 219 1.46 -0.26 -5.49
C VAL A 219 1.48 1.21 -5.88
N GLU A 220 2.35 1.57 -6.81
CA GLU A 220 2.34 2.89 -7.43
C GLU A 220 1.25 2.96 -8.50
N MET A 221 0.40 3.98 -8.41
CA MET A 221 -0.75 4.17 -9.26
C MET A 221 -0.49 5.25 -10.30
N GLY A 222 -0.58 4.87 -11.57
CA GLY A 222 -0.41 5.75 -12.72
C GLY A 222 -1.73 6.27 -13.28
N ARG A 223 -1.61 7.24 -14.20
CA ARG A 223 -2.72 7.65 -15.08
C ARG A 223 -2.77 6.70 -16.27
N SER A 224 -3.94 6.59 -16.90
CA SER A 224 -4.01 5.94 -18.22
C SER A 224 -3.31 6.80 -19.25
N HIS A 225 -2.40 6.22 -20.04
CA HIS A 225 -1.83 6.87 -21.22
C HIS A 225 -2.60 6.49 -22.50
N ASN A 226 -3.54 5.56 -22.41
CA ASN A 226 -4.39 5.12 -23.50
C ASN A 226 -5.70 5.94 -23.56
N GLN A 227 -6.01 6.48 -24.75
CA GLN A 227 -7.21 7.30 -24.99
C GLN A 227 -8.51 6.48 -24.97
N GLU A 228 -8.51 5.26 -25.50
CA GLU A 228 -9.67 4.35 -25.46
C GLU A 228 -10.09 4.06 -24.02
N SER A 229 -9.13 3.75 -23.14
CA SER A 229 -9.40 3.51 -21.71
C SER A 229 -10.02 4.74 -21.02
N ILE A 230 -9.60 5.96 -21.39
CA ILE A 230 -10.20 7.19 -20.86
C ILE A 230 -11.64 7.35 -21.37
N ALA A 231 -11.87 7.09 -22.67
CA ALA A 231 -13.20 7.16 -23.27
C ALA A 231 -14.17 6.16 -22.60
N GLU A 232 -13.73 4.94 -22.33
CA GLU A 232 -14.50 3.93 -21.60
C GLU A 232 -14.86 4.40 -20.19
N ILE A 233 -13.92 4.99 -19.45
CA ILE A 233 -14.17 5.52 -18.10
C ILE A 233 -15.26 6.61 -18.14
N LEU A 234 -15.22 7.49 -19.15
CA LEU A 234 -16.21 8.55 -19.33
C LEU A 234 -17.58 7.98 -19.71
N GLN A 235 -17.62 7.05 -20.67
CA GLN A 235 -18.86 6.39 -21.11
C GLN A 235 -19.53 5.66 -19.96
N GLN A 236 -18.78 4.90 -19.16
CA GLN A 236 -19.30 4.22 -17.96
C GLN A 236 -19.81 5.22 -16.91
N SER A 237 -19.15 6.37 -16.78
CA SER A 237 -19.61 7.44 -15.87
C SER A 237 -20.95 8.01 -16.31
N GLU A 238 -21.11 8.28 -17.60
CA GLU A 238 -22.35 8.77 -18.19
C GLU A 238 -23.48 7.74 -18.08
N GLN A 239 -23.23 6.48 -18.47
CA GLN A 239 -24.21 5.40 -18.33
C GLN A 239 -24.73 5.26 -16.90
N ARG A 240 -23.87 5.43 -15.89
CA ARG A 240 -24.28 5.44 -14.48
C ARG A 240 -25.18 6.62 -14.14
N ARG A 241 -24.83 7.82 -14.61
CA ARG A 241 -25.65 9.02 -14.41
C ARG A 241 -27.06 8.82 -14.98
N LEU A 242 -27.15 8.19 -16.15
CA LEU A 242 -28.41 7.94 -16.86
C LEU A 242 -29.23 6.78 -16.25
N SER A 243 -28.58 5.73 -15.74
CA SER A 243 -29.25 4.51 -15.23
C SER A 243 -29.76 4.57 -13.78
N LYS A 244 -29.70 5.73 -13.11
CA LYS A 244 -30.18 5.94 -11.72
C LYS A 244 -29.68 4.87 -10.72
N ASN A 245 -28.40 4.49 -10.78
CA ASN A 245 -27.74 3.55 -9.85
C ASN A 245 -28.33 2.12 -9.78
N ARG A 246 -29.13 1.68 -10.75
CA ARG A 246 -29.53 0.26 -10.80
C ARG A 246 -28.35 -0.58 -11.29
N VAL A 247 -27.85 -1.47 -10.43
CA VAL A 247 -26.90 -2.51 -10.83
C VAL A 247 -27.67 -3.49 -11.73
N SER A 248 -27.17 -3.74 -12.94
CA SER A 248 -27.82 -4.69 -13.85
C SER A 248 -27.68 -6.12 -13.30
N GLN A 249 -28.65 -6.98 -13.61
CA GLN A 249 -28.61 -8.40 -13.25
C GLN A 249 -27.33 -9.06 -13.75
N GLU A 250 -26.92 -8.75 -14.98
CA GLU A 250 -25.66 -9.19 -15.58
C GLU A 250 -24.42 -8.81 -14.74
N THR A 251 -24.43 -7.64 -14.10
CA THR A 251 -23.31 -7.21 -13.23
C THR A 251 -23.24 -8.04 -11.95
N ILE A 252 -24.41 -8.40 -11.38
CA ILE A 252 -24.49 -9.27 -10.21
C ILE A 252 -23.93 -10.65 -10.58
N GLU A 253 -24.37 -11.22 -11.69
CA GLU A 253 -23.89 -12.52 -12.19
C GLU A 253 -22.38 -12.52 -12.46
N HIS A 254 -21.84 -11.44 -13.02
CA HIS A 254 -20.39 -11.31 -13.22
C HIS A 254 -19.62 -11.26 -11.89
N ASN A 255 -20.12 -10.53 -10.90
CA ASN A 255 -19.50 -10.50 -9.57
C ASN A 255 -19.54 -11.87 -8.88
N GLU A 256 -20.67 -12.58 -8.97
CA GLU A 256 -20.80 -13.95 -8.43
C GLU A 256 -19.84 -14.94 -9.11
N LYS A 257 -19.66 -14.83 -10.43
CA LYS A 257 -18.67 -15.65 -11.16
C LYS A 257 -17.25 -15.39 -10.66
N LEU A 258 -16.89 -14.11 -10.51
CA LEU A 258 -15.56 -13.73 -10.03
C LEU A 258 -15.34 -14.15 -8.56
N GLN A 259 -16.37 -14.03 -7.71
CA GLN A 259 -16.34 -14.50 -6.33
C GLN A 259 -16.05 -16.01 -6.26
N LYS A 260 -16.76 -16.83 -7.04
CA LYS A 260 -16.51 -18.29 -7.14
C LYS A 260 -15.11 -18.60 -7.69
N GLU A 261 -14.62 -17.80 -8.63
CA GLU A 261 -13.25 -17.94 -9.13
C GLU A 261 -12.21 -17.68 -8.02
N MET A 262 -12.39 -16.62 -7.21
CA MET A 262 -11.52 -16.33 -6.08
C MET A 262 -11.50 -17.46 -5.04
N GLU A 263 -12.66 -18.06 -4.73
CA GLU A 263 -12.73 -19.24 -3.86
C GLU A 263 -11.95 -20.43 -4.42
N ARG A 264 -12.08 -20.69 -5.72
CA ARG A 264 -11.35 -21.80 -6.36
C ARG A 264 -9.84 -21.55 -6.35
N ILE A 265 -9.40 -20.31 -6.61
CA ILE A 265 -7.99 -19.96 -6.56
C ILE A 265 -7.43 -20.06 -5.13
N ALA A 266 -8.20 -19.64 -4.13
CA ALA A 266 -7.79 -19.78 -2.73
C ALA A 266 -7.59 -21.23 -2.29
N LYS A 267 -8.42 -22.17 -2.76
CA LYS A 267 -8.19 -23.61 -2.53
C LYS A 267 -6.87 -24.10 -3.14
N LYS A 268 -6.45 -23.53 -4.26
CA LYS A 268 -5.17 -23.87 -4.88
C LYS A 268 -3.99 -23.32 -4.08
N TYR A 269 -4.13 -22.09 -3.58
CA TYR A 269 -3.12 -21.43 -2.74
C TYR A 269 -2.69 -22.28 -1.54
N GLU A 270 -3.63 -22.98 -0.88
CA GLU A 270 -3.35 -23.89 0.24
C GLU A 270 -2.26 -24.94 -0.09
N THR A 271 -2.27 -25.46 -1.31
CA THR A 271 -1.38 -26.56 -1.73
C THR A 271 -0.08 -26.08 -2.39
N LEU A 272 -0.01 -24.79 -2.75
CA LEU A 272 1.13 -24.25 -3.47
C LEU A 272 2.32 -24.03 -2.54
N GLN A 273 3.44 -24.65 -2.86
CA GLN A 273 4.69 -24.48 -2.13
C GLN A 273 5.73 -23.78 -2.99
N MET A 274 6.48 -22.86 -2.39
CA MET A 274 7.66 -22.31 -3.03
C MET A 274 8.81 -23.34 -2.99
N PRO A 275 9.39 -23.72 -4.15
CA PRO A 275 10.54 -24.62 -4.18
C PRO A 275 11.79 -24.03 -3.49
N ASP A 276 12.65 -24.89 -2.93
CA ASP A 276 13.85 -24.47 -2.19
C ASP A 276 14.83 -23.65 -3.04
N TYR A 277 14.97 -23.95 -4.34
CA TYR A 277 15.83 -23.17 -5.21
C TYR A 277 15.37 -21.71 -5.37
N LEU A 278 14.05 -21.45 -5.26
CA LEU A 278 13.49 -20.10 -5.24
C LEU A 278 13.66 -19.43 -3.88
N ARG A 279 13.52 -20.17 -2.77
CA ARG A 279 13.87 -19.64 -1.42
C ARG A 279 15.34 -19.22 -1.36
N ASN A 280 16.23 -20.06 -1.87
CA ASN A 280 17.66 -19.76 -2.01
C ASN A 280 17.92 -18.60 -2.96
N TYR A 281 17.08 -18.39 -3.98
CA TYR A 281 17.16 -17.21 -4.83
C TYR A 281 16.82 -15.93 -4.05
N ILE A 282 15.71 -15.92 -3.31
CA ILE A 282 15.31 -14.78 -2.47
C ILE A 282 16.35 -14.50 -1.37
N ALA A 283 16.87 -15.54 -0.70
CA ALA A 283 17.91 -15.40 0.31
C ALA A 283 19.21 -14.81 -0.26
N ARG A 284 19.58 -15.18 -1.49
CA ARG A 284 20.72 -14.55 -2.18
C ARG A 284 20.48 -13.08 -2.48
N LEU A 285 19.26 -12.67 -2.83
CA LEU A 285 18.93 -11.25 -3.00
C LEU A 285 19.10 -10.49 -1.68
N TYR A 286 18.60 -11.05 -0.58
CA TYR A 286 18.74 -10.46 0.76
C TYR A 286 20.21 -10.19 1.13
N VAL A 287 21.08 -11.20 1.00
CA VAL A 287 22.51 -11.06 1.35
C VAL A 287 23.23 -10.15 0.35
N LYS A 288 23.00 -10.31 -0.96
CA LYS A 288 23.73 -9.58 -2.00
C LYS A 288 23.45 -8.07 -1.96
N TYR A 289 22.22 -7.69 -1.67
CA TYR A 289 21.78 -6.28 -1.66
C TYR A 289 21.65 -5.69 -0.25
N ASN A 290 22.10 -6.42 0.79
CA ASN A 290 22.08 -6.00 2.18
C ASN A 290 20.70 -5.48 2.62
N LEU A 291 19.64 -6.24 2.32
CA LEU A 291 18.28 -5.87 2.71
C LEU A 291 18.14 -5.91 4.23
N GLU A 292 17.58 -4.86 4.84
CA GLU A 292 17.52 -4.74 6.31
C GLU A 292 16.38 -5.58 6.93
N SER A 293 15.34 -5.90 6.16
CA SER A 293 14.06 -6.39 6.69
C SER A 293 13.76 -7.83 6.25
N PHE A 294 13.63 -8.77 7.20
CA PHE A 294 13.12 -10.12 6.91
C PHE A 294 11.69 -10.10 6.37
N ARG A 295 10.90 -9.08 6.74
CA ARG A 295 9.55 -8.87 6.20
C ARG A 295 9.58 -8.65 4.69
N ALA A 296 10.66 -8.08 4.17
CA ALA A 296 10.86 -7.95 2.73
C ALA A 296 10.85 -9.30 2.00
N ILE A 297 11.61 -10.27 2.51
CA ILE A 297 11.69 -11.59 1.87
C ILE A 297 10.44 -12.43 2.11
N GLU A 298 9.80 -12.30 3.28
CA GLU A 298 8.51 -12.95 3.56
C GLU A 298 7.41 -12.40 2.64
N ALA A 299 7.36 -11.08 2.44
CA ALA A 299 6.43 -10.44 1.51
C ALA A 299 6.66 -10.90 0.07
N ILE A 300 7.92 -10.98 -0.38
CA ILE A 300 8.26 -11.50 -1.72
C ILE A 300 7.80 -12.95 -1.88
N GLN A 301 8.11 -13.82 -0.91
CA GLN A 301 7.71 -15.22 -0.96
C GLN A 301 6.19 -15.36 -1.01
N HIS A 302 5.49 -14.69 -0.08
CA HIS A 302 4.05 -14.74 0.02
C HIS A 302 3.37 -14.22 -1.25
N ALA A 303 3.81 -13.06 -1.75
CA ALA A 303 3.28 -12.46 -2.97
C ALA A 303 3.59 -13.30 -4.22
N ALA A 304 4.75 -13.95 -4.32
CA ALA A 304 5.07 -14.81 -5.45
C ALA A 304 4.18 -16.06 -5.50
N VAL A 305 3.86 -16.66 -4.35
CA VAL A 305 2.92 -17.79 -4.27
C VAL A 305 1.50 -17.34 -4.65
N LEU A 306 1.06 -16.18 -4.14
CA LEU A 306 -0.23 -15.60 -4.49
C LEU A 306 -0.34 -15.24 -5.98
N HIS A 307 0.72 -14.66 -6.58
CA HIS A 307 0.76 -14.35 -8.00
C HIS A 307 0.70 -15.64 -8.86
N CYS A 308 1.41 -16.70 -8.45
CA CYS A 308 1.30 -18.02 -9.08
C CYS A 308 -0.13 -18.59 -9.00
N ALA A 309 -0.76 -18.50 -7.82
CA ALA A 309 -2.14 -18.93 -7.60
C ALA A 309 -3.12 -18.15 -8.49
N LEU A 310 -2.98 -16.83 -8.57
CA LEU A 310 -3.80 -15.96 -9.42
C LEU A 310 -3.66 -16.30 -10.91
N ARG A 311 -2.45 -16.66 -11.36
CA ARG A 311 -2.20 -17.18 -12.72
C ARG A 311 -2.61 -18.63 -12.90
N GLN A 312 -3.19 -19.24 -11.87
CA GLN A 312 -3.69 -20.61 -11.87
C GLN A 312 -2.63 -21.65 -12.25
N ARG A 313 -1.36 -21.39 -11.95
CA ARG A 313 -0.26 -22.34 -12.16
C ARG A 313 -0.01 -23.21 -10.94
N ASP A 314 0.50 -24.43 -11.14
CA ASP A 314 0.81 -25.38 -10.06
C ASP A 314 2.22 -25.23 -9.49
N LYS A 315 3.07 -24.43 -10.15
CA LYS A 315 4.47 -24.24 -9.77
C LYS A 315 4.82 -22.76 -9.83
N VAL A 316 5.41 -22.27 -8.74
CA VAL A 316 5.97 -20.93 -8.67
C VAL A 316 7.21 -20.86 -9.55
N LEU A 317 7.33 -19.78 -10.32
CA LEU A 317 8.43 -19.53 -11.25
C LEU A 317 9.23 -18.31 -10.81
N VAL A 318 10.42 -18.15 -11.41
CA VAL A 318 11.24 -16.95 -11.19
C VAL A 318 10.49 -15.68 -11.65
N SER A 319 9.68 -15.78 -12.70
CA SER A 319 8.86 -14.66 -13.19
C SER A 319 7.86 -14.15 -12.16
N ASP A 320 7.34 -15.01 -11.27
CA ASP A 320 6.49 -14.60 -10.16
C ASP A 320 7.24 -13.69 -9.19
N ILE A 321 8.46 -14.09 -8.83
CA ILE A 321 9.33 -13.32 -7.93
C ILE A 321 9.70 -11.98 -8.56
N VAL A 322 10.13 -12.00 -9.83
CA VAL A 322 10.50 -10.79 -10.57
C VAL A 322 9.35 -9.79 -10.61
N LYS A 323 8.11 -10.27 -10.79
CA LYS A 323 6.91 -9.42 -10.85
C LYS A 323 6.60 -8.74 -9.51
N VAL A 324 6.83 -9.42 -8.38
CA VAL A 324 6.45 -8.90 -7.04
C VAL A 324 7.57 -8.14 -6.33
N ILE A 325 8.85 -8.32 -6.72
CA ILE A 325 9.99 -7.56 -6.19
C ILE A 325 9.73 -6.04 -6.11
N PRO A 326 9.31 -5.35 -7.20
CA PRO A 326 9.10 -3.90 -7.12
C PRO A 326 8.00 -3.53 -6.11
N LEU A 327 6.96 -4.35 -5.97
CA LEU A 327 5.87 -4.11 -5.04
C LEU A 327 6.31 -4.27 -3.58
N ALA A 328 7.14 -5.29 -3.31
CA ALA A 328 7.57 -5.60 -1.95
C ALA A 328 8.76 -4.74 -1.46
N LEU A 329 9.59 -4.22 -2.37
CA LEU A 329 10.83 -3.54 -1.99
C LEU A 329 10.80 -2.02 -2.14
N ARG A 330 9.91 -1.44 -2.96
CA ARG A 330 9.91 -0.01 -3.27
C ARG A 330 9.93 0.92 -2.05
N HIS A 331 9.24 0.55 -0.98
CA HIS A 331 9.14 1.32 0.26
C HIS A 331 10.23 0.97 1.30
N ARG A 332 11.10 0.00 0.98
CA ARG A 332 12.14 -0.53 1.88
C ARG A 332 13.56 -0.20 1.42
N VAL A 333 13.76 0.04 0.13
CA VAL A 333 15.07 0.34 -0.46
C VAL A 333 15.00 1.59 -1.33
N ASP A 334 16.15 2.22 -1.54
CA ASP A 334 16.28 3.32 -2.49
C ASP A 334 16.10 2.84 -3.95
N MET A 335 15.79 3.78 -4.85
CA MET A 335 15.50 3.46 -6.25
C MET A 335 16.70 2.93 -7.04
N ASP A 336 17.93 3.30 -6.67
CA ASP A 336 19.13 2.77 -7.32
C ASP A 336 19.34 1.29 -6.97
N THR A 337 19.21 0.95 -5.69
CA THR A 337 19.22 -0.43 -5.21
C THR A 337 18.09 -1.25 -5.86
N LEU A 338 16.87 -0.72 -5.91
CA LEU A 338 15.75 -1.40 -6.54
C LEU A 338 16.01 -1.70 -8.03
N THR A 339 16.54 -0.72 -8.76
CA THR A 339 16.87 -0.85 -10.18
C THR A 339 17.96 -1.91 -10.40
N LYS A 340 18.99 -1.92 -9.55
CA LYS A 340 20.04 -2.96 -9.57
C LYS A 340 19.50 -4.35 -9.29
N ILE A 341 18.54 -4.51 -8.38
CA ILE A 341 17.88 -5.79 -8.10
C ILE A 341 17.09 -6.23 -9.34
N MET A 342 16.28 -5.35 -9.91
CA MET A 342 15.44 -5.64 -11.07
C MET A 342 16.26 -6.07 -12.28
N ASN A 343 17.32 -5.34 -12.64
CA ASN A 343 18.18 -5.68 -13.78
C ASN A 343 18.83 -7.06 -13.58
N SER A 344 19.37 -7.34 -12.38
CA SER A 344 20.00 -8.64 -12.09
C SER A 344 19.03 -9.83 -12.08
N SER A 345 17.74 -9.55 -11.83
CA SER A 345 16.69 -10.55 -11.78
C SER A 345 16.12 -10.84 -13.17
N ALA A 346 16.10 -9.83 -14.05
CA ALA A 346 15.68 -9.95 -15.45
C ALA A 346 16.69 -10.77 -16.29
N ASP A 347 17.99 -10.60 -16.06
CA ASP A 347 19.06 -11.29 -16.81
C ASP A 347 19.11 -12.82 -16.57
N LYS A 348 18.37 -13.33 -15.58
CA LYS A 348 18.36 -14.75 -15.19
C LYS A 348 17.07 -15.49 -15.50
N VAL A 349 16.11 -14.86 -16.17
CA VAL A 349 14.88 -15.55 -16.62
C VAL A 349 15.23 -16.39 -17.85
N PRO A 350 15.17 -17.74 -17.80
CA PRO A 350 15.26 -18.54 -19.01
C PRO A 350 14.09 -18.17 -19.93
N ASN A 351 14.37 -18.03 -21.22
CA ASN A 351 13.41 -17.56 -22.22
C ASN A 351 12.29 -18.59 -22.44
N ASP A 352 11.29 -18.64 -21.56
CA ASP A 352 10.05 -19.38 -21.76
C ASP A 352 9.12 -18.58 -22.69
N GLY A 353 9.47 -18.55 -23.98
CA GLY A 353 8.54 -18.42 -25.12
C GLY A 353 7.65 -17.17 -25.26
N THR A 354 7.64 -16.21 -24.34
CA THR A 354 6.89 -14.96 -24.48
C THR A 354 7.81 -13.81 -24.94
N PRO A 355 7.48 -13.09 -26.01
CA PRO A 355 8.33 -12.02 -26.52
C PRO A 355 8.46 -10.89 -25.49
N PRO A 356 9.68 -10.35 -25.25
CA PRO A 356 9.87 -9.24 -24.34
C PRO A 356 9.25 -7.97 -24.95
N MET A 357 8.40 -7.28 -24.18
CA MET A 357 8.00 -5.90 -24.46
C MET A 357 9.21 -4.99 -24.26
N SER A 358 9.80 -4.51 -25.36
CA SER A 358 10.92 -3.59 -25.32
C SER A 358 10.45 -2.20 -24.85
N PHE A 359 10.90 -1.78 -23.67
CA PHE A 359 11.00 -0.36 -23.35
C PHE A 359 12.23 0.20 -24.07
N ALA A 360 12.03 0.84 -25.21
CA ALA A 360 13.09 1.56 -25.92
C ALA A 360 12.69 3.03 -26.09
N ASN A 361 13.15 3.86 -25.17
CA ASN A 361 13.28 5.29 -25.40
C ASN A 361 14.69 5.54 -25.98
N SER A 362 14.77 5.70 -27.30
CA SER A 362 15.92 6.34 -27.95
C SER A 362 15.56 6.79 -29.36
N VAL A 363 15.23 8.07 -29.53
CA VAL A 363 15.29 8.73 -30.84
C VAL A 363 16.50 9.66 -30.82
N LYS A 364 17.62 9.16 -31.36
CA LYS A 364 18.72 10.01 -31.86
C LYS A 364 18.35 10.49 -33.26
N LYS A 365 18.41 11.81 -33.47
CA LYS A 365 18.40 12.47 -34.78
C LYS A 365 19.45 11.84 -35.71
N LYS A 366 19.03 11.47 -36.91
CA LYS A 366 19.89 11.40 -38.09
C LYS A 366 19.15 12.00 -39.28
N GLU A 367 19.80 12.96 -39.93
CA GLU A 367 19.44 13.55 -41.22
C GLU A 367 19.42 12.48 -42.32
N PRO A 368 18.52 12.57 -43.31
CA PRO A 368 18.63 11.77 -44.51
C PRO A 368 19.34 12.55 -45.63
N GLY A 369 20.52 12.05 -46.02
CA GLY A 369 21.13 12.34 -47.30
C GLY A 369 20.54 11.47 -48.40
N ILE A 370 20.01 12.14 -49.42
CA ILE A 370 20.13 11.88 -50.87
C ILE A 370 20.07 10.40 -51.31
N PHE A 371 18.95 10.03 -51.92
CA PHE A 371 18.94 9.06 -53.02
C PHE A 371 18.01 9.54 -54.13
N SER A 372 18.59 9.65 -55.33
CA SER A 372 18.02 10.08 -56.59
C SER A 372 17.29 8.94 -57.30
N SER A 373 16.11 9.24 -57.87
CA SER A 373 15.64 8.67 -59.13
C SER A 373 14.56 9.58 -59.71
N GLU A 374 14.76 9.96 -60.98
CA GLU A 374 14.09 11.00 -61.77
C GLU A 374 12.55 10.89 -61.87
N PRO A 375 11.85 12.02 -62.13
CA PRO A 375 10.46 12.04 -62.55
C PRO A 375 10.31 12.31 -64.06
N ASP A 376 9.42 11.57 -64.72
CA ASP A 376 8.80 11.98 -65.98
C ASP A 376 7.40 12.55 -65.69
N ARG A 377 7.19 13.84 -65.99
CA ARG A 377 6.06 14.35 -66.79
C ARG A 377 5.97 15.88 -66.80
N GLU A 378 5.75 16.35 -68.01
CA GLU A 378 5.50 17.70 -68.50
C GLU A 378 4.40 18.46 -67.74
N ASN A 379 4.61 19.76 -67.48
CA ASN A 379 3.78 20.81 -68.09
C ASN A 379 4.32 22.23 -67.80
N GLU A 380 4.11 23.07 -68.82
CA GLU A 380 4.48 24.47 -69.00
C GLU A 380 3.94 25.43 -67.93
N LEU A 381 4.66 26.53 -67.65
CA LEU A 381 4.25 27.90 -68.00
C LEU A 381 5.19 28.98 -67.38
N ASN A 382 5.42 29.99 -68.21
CA ASN A 382 6.22 31.22 -68.06
C ASN A 382 5.88 32.08 -66.83
N TYR A 383 6.85 32.84 -66.28
CA TYR A 383 7.02 34.29 -66.51
C TYR A 383 8.16 34.90 -65.67
N ALA A 384 8.55 36.10 -66.08
CA ALA A 384 9.81 36.79 -65.92
C ALA A 384 9.91 37.74 -64.69
N ASP A 385 11.02 38.51 -64.72
CA ASP A 385 11.42 39.67 -63.91
C ASP A 385 12.01 39.37 -62.51
N GLY A 386 13.11 39.99 -62.09
CA GLY A 386 13.84 41.14 -62.62
C GLY A 386 14.31 42.00 -61.44
N ASP A 387 15.63 42.06 -61.29
CA ASP A 387 16.45 43.18 -60.81
C ASP A 387 16.22 43.92 -59.47
N LYS A 388 17.31 43.88 -58.68
CA LYS A 388 18.09 45.01 -58.10
C LYS A 388 17.58 45.74 -56.85
N GLU A 389 18.41 45.71 -55.79
CA GLU A 389 19.21 46.84 -55.24
C GLU A 389 18.38 47.72 -54.26
N VAL A 390 18.84 48.33 -53.17
CA VAL A 390 20.15 48.62 -52.54
C VAL A 390 19.84 49.27 -51.16
N ALA A 391 20.81 49.20 -50.25
CA ALA A 391 21.15 50.16 -49.17
C ALA A 391 20.35 50.34 -47.85
N GLN A 392 21.17 50.37 -46.79
CA GLN A 392 21.27 51.36 -45.70
C GLN A 392 20.23 51.29 -44.57
N ASP A 393 20.64 50.90 -43.35
CA ASP A 393 21.43 51.63 -42.33
C ASP A 393 20.52 52.34 -41.32
N THR A 394 20.75 52.04 -40.04
CA THR A 394 20.65 52.87 -38.81
C THR A 394 20.33 51.93 -37.64
N ALA A 395 21.34 51.53 -36.87
CA ALA A 395 21.89 52.26 -35.72
C ALA A 395 20.95 52.22 -34.49
N GLY A 396 21.36 51.46 -33.47
CA GLY A 396 20.65 51.35 -32.19
C GLY A 396 21.26 50.39 -31.16
N SER A 397 22.60 50.37 -31.10
CA SER A 397 23.45 50.20 -29.91
C SER A 397 22.73 50.52 -28.57
N LEU A 398 22.97 49.97 -27.38
CA LEU A 398 24.02 49.22 -26.65
C LEU A 398 23.30 48.76 -25.35
N PHE A 399 23.57 47.66 -24.67
CA PHE A 399 24.83 47.32 -24.03
C PHE A 399 24.86 45.82 -23.76
N SER A 400 25.75 45.19 -24.49
CA SER A 400 26.47 43.97 -24.16
C SER A 400 27.57 44.32 -23.10
N PRO A 401 28.51 43.44 -22.74
CA PRO A 401 28.38 42.05 -22.27
C PRO A 401 29.57 41.59 -21.37
N LEU A 402 29.70 40.26 -21.24
CA LEU A 402 30.97 39.50 -21.15
C LEU A 402 31.74 39.62 -19.82
N LYS A 403 32.51 38.64 -19.37
CA LYS A 403 32.72 37.20 -19.60
C LYS A 403 33.81 36.85 -18.58
N ASN A 404 34.16 35.58 -18.51
CA ASN A 404 35.49 35.08 -18.13
C ASN A 404 35.85 35.12 -16.63
N LEU A 405 36.57 34.15 -16.07
CA LEU A 405 36.96 32.79 -16.45
C LEU A 405 37.77 32.25 -15.25
N PHE A 406 37.72 30.94 -15.05
CA PHE A 406 38.76 30.10 -14.42
C PHE A 406 39.09 30.21 -12.92
N SER A 407 38.83 29.08 -12.24
CA SER A 407 39.83 28.22 -11.56
C SER A 407 40.79 28.88 -10.56
N ARG A 408 40.63 28.55 -9.26
CA ARG A 408 41.65 27.82 -8.48
C ARG A 408 41.18 27.47 -7.06
N LYS A 409 41.58 26.26 -6.64
CA LYS A 409 41.89 25.82 -5.27
C LYS A 409 42.40 26.96 -4.37
N ASP A 410 41.92 27.06 -3.13
CA ASP A 410 42.58 26.51 -1.93
C ASP A 410 42.01 27.11 -0.63
N LYS A 411 42.11 26.31 0.45
CA LYS A 411 42.06 26.66 1.88
C LYS A 411 40.70 26.94 2.52
N GLY A 412 40.15 25.88 3.11
CA GLY A 412 39.22 25.98 4.24
C GLY A 412 39.93 26.46 5.52
N PRO A 413 39.22 27.13 6.45
CA PRO A 413 39.80 27.59 7.69
C PRO A 413 39.83 26.49 8.77
N LYS A 414 40.74 26.70 9.70
CA LYS A 414 41.18 25.80 10.77
C LYS A 414 40.18 25.68 11.93
N VAL A 415 40.24 24.49 12.50
CA VAL A 415 39.93 24.03 13.86
C VAL A 415 40.06 25.09 14.96
N GLU A 416 39.00 25.22 15.77
CA GLU A 416 39.07 25.57 17.19
C GLU A 416 38.55 24.37 18.00
N GLU A 417 39.36 23.92 18.96
CA GLU A 417 39.09 22.85 19.92
C GLU A 417 38.35 23.41 21.16
N SER A 418 37.19 22.83 21.48
CA SER A 418 36.52 22.72 22.81
C SER A 418 35.03 22.53 22.52
N ASP A 419 34.28 21.53 22.95
CA ASP A 419 34.37 20.66 24.10
C ASP A 419 33.88 19.26 23.74
N SER A 420 34.57 18.26 24.26
CA SER A 420 34.08 16.88 24.33
C SER A 420 32.73 16.84 25.06
N ILE A 421 31.65 16.49 24.36
CA ILE A 421 30.41 16.07 25.02
C ILE A 421 30.70 14.71 25.66
N LYS A 422 31.17 14.75 26.91
CA LYS A 422 31.27 13.58 27.79
C LYS A 422 29.85 13.10 28.03
N ALA A 423 29.59 11.84 27.69
CA ALA A 423 28.40 11.13 28.14
C ALA A 423 28.26 11.31 29.66
N ALA A 424 27.08 11.72 30.11
CA ALA A 424 26.77 11.81 31.53
C ALA A 424 26.97 10.44 32.19
N PRO A 425 27.63 10.35 33.36
CA PRO A 425 27.80 9.08 34.03
C PRO A 425 26.42 8.52 34.41
N LEU A 426 26.25 7.19 34.26
CA LEU A 426 25.11 6.45 34.76
C LEU A 426 24.97 6.69 36.28
N ASN A 427 24.11 7.63 36.67
CA ASN A 427 23.73 7.81 38.06
C ASN A 427 22.98 6.55 38.50
N LYS A 428 23.58 5.80 39.44
CA LYS A 428 22.92 4.70 40.14
C LYS A 428 21.63 5.26 40.77
N ALA A 429 20.50 4.60 40.51
CA ALA A 429 19.22 4.96 41.10
C ALA A 429 19.33 5.08 42.62
N LYS A 430 18.98 6.24 43.15
CA LYS A 430 18.79 6.44 44.60
C LYS A 430 17.41 5.91 45.00
N LYS A 431 17.31 5.35 46.21
CA LYS A 431 16.02 4.92 46.75
C LYS A 431 15.22 6.16 47.17
N ILE A 432 13.89 6.05 47.10
CA ILE A 432 12.94 7.17 47.30
C ILE A 432 13.13 7.94 48.62
N HIS A 433 13.65 7.29 49.66
CA HIS A 433 13.90 7.90 50.98
C HIS A 433 15.14 8.81 51.02
N ASP A 434 16.01 8.78 50.02
CA ASP A 434 17.23 9.59 49.95
C ASP A 434 17.07 10.83 49.03
N LEU A 435 15.85 11.14 48.61
CA LEU A 435 15.52 12.35 47.84
C LEU A 435 15.09 13.46 48.80
N ASN A 436 15.88 14.54 48.84
CA ASN A 436 15.52 15.74 49.59
C ASN A 436 14.51 16.55 48.76
N LEU A 437 13.24 16.51 49.14
CA LEU A 437 12.13 17.09 48.36
C LEU A 437 12.17 18.63 48.31
N ASP A 438 12.91 19.27 49.22
CA ASP A 438 13.02 20.73 49.29
C ASP A 438 13.96 21.33 48.22
N GLU A 439 14.79 20.53 47.55
CA GLU A 439 15.64 20.98 46.42
C GLU A 439 14.92 20.94 45.05
N LEU A 440 13.70 20.40 44.98
CA LEU A 440 12.95 20.19 43.72
C LEU A 440 11.74 21.12 43.54
N LEU A 441 11.52 22.04 44.48
CA LEU A 441 10.47 23.05 44.37
C LEU A 441 11.05 24.34 43.79
N ASN A 442 10.96 24.50 42.47
CA ASN A 442 11.13 25.80 41.84
C ASN A 442 10.02 26.72 42.36
N SER A 443 10.42 27.85 42.98
CA SER A 443 9.52 28.91 43.41
C SER A 443 8.69 29.44 42.24
N GLU A 444 7.43 29.85 42.51
CA GLU A 444 6.44 30.37 41.54
C GLU A 444 6.87 31.59 40.70
N GLU A 445 8.11 32.08 40.84
CA GLU A 445 8.67 33.16 40.03
C GLU A 445 9.27 32.67 38.69
N ASP A 446 9.55 31.37 38.51
CA ASP A 446 10.13 30.81 37.28
C ASP A 446 9.09 30.39 36.21
N LEU A 447 7.80 30.68 36.43
CA LEU A 447 6.68 30.29 35.54
C LEU A 447 5.92 31.49 34.93
N LYS A 448 6.57 32.64 34.73
CA LYS A 448 5.99 33.77 33.96
C LYS A 448 6.61 33.97 32.60
#